data_AF-A0A7X7U5P9-F1
#
_entry.id   AF-A0A7X7U5P9-F1
#
_cell.length_a   1.000
_cell.length_b   1.000
_cell.length_c   1.000
_cell.angle_alpha   90.00
_cell.angle_beta   90.00
_cell.angle_gamma   90.00
#
_symmetry.space_group_name_H-M   'P 1'
#
loop_
_entity.id
_entity.type
_entity.pdbx_description
1 polymer ?
#
loop_
_entity_poly.entity_id
_entity_poly.type
_entity_poly.pdbx_seq_one_letter_code
_entity_poly.pdbx_strand_id
1 'polypeptide(L)'
;MKRARIWMMAVWIGFLATAAMAGSRDDLWKQVNDAIDKGLPKTAMEVLDQIIPGALADHAYAEATRAICLKIIQEGRIQGNQLEEMIPLLEAQIATAPEAMKPVMETVLAHWYWQYFQANRYRFLQRTQTAQAPGEDFTTWDLARILAEIDEHFTLALAAEADLKATPISEWDDLIEKGTMPDAY
;
A
#
# COMPACT_ATOMS: atom_id res chain seq x y z
N MET A 1 65.10 -13.28 22.62
CA MET A 1 64.32 -12.72 23.75
C MET A 1 63.71 -11.39 23.33
N LYS A 2 62.45 -11.13 23.74
CA LYS A 2 61.59 -9.92 23.50
C LYS A 2 60.82 -9.98 22.17
N ARG A 3 59.64 -10.64 22.10
CA ARG A 3 58.26 -10.26 22.53
C ARG A 3 57.53 -9.32 21.54
N ALA A 4 56.65 -9.94 20.74
CA ALA A 4 55.27 -9.59 20.36
C ALA A 4 54.85 -8.12 20.22
N ARG A 5 54.13 -7.82 19.12
CA ARG A 5 52.70 -7.43 19.18
C ARG A 5 52.07 -7.33 17.78
N ILE A 6 51.14 -8.24 17.54
CA ILE A 6 50.12 -8.21 16.49
C ILE A 6 49.15 -7.06 16.82
N TRP A 7 48.86 -6.19 15.85
CA TRP A 7 47.67 -5.32 15.91
C TRP A 7 46.78 -5.65 14.72
N MET A 8 45.75 -6.41 15.03
CA MET A 8 44.63 -6.76 14.17
C MET A 8 43.63 -5.62 14.30
N MET A 9 43.48 -4.80 13.26
CA MET A 9 42.55 -3.68 13.25
C MET A 9 41.19 -4.21 12.77
N ALA A 10 40.34 -4.60 13.73
CA ALA A 10 38.97 -4.97 13.47
C ALA A 10 38.14 -3.69 13.24
N VAL A 11 37.75 -3.44 11.99
CA VAL A 11 36.78 -2.40 11.64
C VAL A 11 35.40 -2.95 11.96
N TRP A 12 34.83 -2.52 13.09
CA TRP A 12 33.43 -2.74 13.42
C TRP A 12 32.58 -1.77 12.59
N ILE A 13 31.97 -2.26 11.52
CA ILE A 13 30.84 -1.57 10.88
C ILE A 13 29.63 -1.85 11.76
N GLY A 14 29.35 -0.93 12.68
CA GLY A 14 28.09 -0.90 13.41
C GLY A 14 26.98 -0.50 12.46
N PHE A 15 26.16 -1.46 12.04
CA PHE A 15 24.86 -1.18 11.44
C PHE A 15 23.97 -0.63 12.55
N LEU A 16 23.91 0.70 12.69
CA LEU A 16 22.90 1.34 13.52
C LEU A 16 21.57 1.20 12.79
N ALA A 17 20.82 0.13 13.10
CA ALA A 17 19.39 0.13 12.86
C ALA A 17 18.78 1.14 13.81
N THR A 18 18.72 2.41 13.40
CA THR A 18 17.76 3.35 13.98
C THR A 18 16.37 2.87 13.55
N ALA A 19 15.80 1.94 14.32
CA ALA A 19 14.36 1.81 14.37
C ALA A 19 13.84 3.16 14.87
N ALA A 20 13.44 4.01 13.93
CA ALA A 20 12.68 5.21 14.25
C ALA A 20 11.42 4.71 14.98
N MET A 21 11.37 4.92 16.29
CA MET A 21 10.15 4.73 17.05
C MET A 21 9.20 5.84 16.60
N ALA A 22 8.47 5.60 15.50
CA ALA A 22 7.35 6.43 15.10
C ALA A 22 6.47 6.65 16.34
N GLY A 23 6.11 7.90 16.63
CA GLY A 23 5.29 8.19 17.81
C GLY A 23 3.95 7.48 17.67
N SER A 24 3.52 6.68 18.67
CA SER A 24 2.28 5.93 18.52
C SER A 24 1.09 6.89 18.39
N ARG A 25 0.32 6.73 17.32
CA ARG A 25 -0.90 7.51 17.03
C ARG A 25 -2.14 6.81 17.57
N ASP A 26 -1.98 6.04 18.65
CA ASP A 26 -2.99 5.11 19.17
C ASP A 26 -4.32 5.82 19.48
N ASP A 27 -4.26 7.02 20.05
CA ASP A 27 -5.44 7.83 20.36
C ASP A 27 -6.17 8.31 19.09
N LEU A 28 -5.44 8.59 18.00
CA LEU A 28 -6.05 8.94 16.71
C LEU A 28 -6.66 7.69 16.07
N TRP A 29 -5.98 6.55 16.08
CA TRP A 29 -6.54 5.29 15.58
C TRP A 29 -7.79 4.85 16.33
N LYS A 30 -7.84 5.08 17.64
CA LYS A 30 -9.05 4.85 18.43
C LYS A 30 -10.22 5.71 17.95
N GLN A 31 -9.96 6.98 17.62
CA GLN A 31 -10.98 7.87 17.06
C GLN A 31 -11.40 7.45 15.65
N VAL A 32 -10.46 7.01 14.80
CA VAL A 32 -10.78 6.45 13.47
C VAL A 32 -11.72 5.27 13.61
N ASN A 33 -11.38 4.29 14.46
CA ASN A 33 -12.18 3.08 14.65
C ASN A 33 -13.56 3.41 15.22
N ASP A 34 -13.65 4.29 16.23
CA ASP A 34 -14.93 4.72 16.81
C ASP A 34 -15.82 5.44 15.77
N ALA A 35 -15.23 6.28 14.91
CA ALA A 35 -15.96 6.92 13.82
C ALA A 35 -16.46 5.91 12.78
N ILE A 36 -15.63 4.92 12.41
CA ILE A 36 -16.01 3.85 11.48
C ILE A 36 -17.15 3.00 12.05
N ASP A 37 -17.06 2.59 13.31
CA ASP A 37 -18.07 1.77 14.00
C ASP A 37 -19.41 2.49 14.10
N LYS A 38 -19.39 3.82 14.25
CA LYS A 38 -20.58 4.68 14.26
C LYS A 38 -21.11 5.03 12.87
N GLY A 39 -20.47 4.57 11.80
CA GLY A 39 -20.87 4.90 10.43
C GLY A 39 -20.68 6.39 10.09
N LEU A 40 -19.61 7.01 10.61
CA LEU A 40 -19.26 8.42 10.41
C LEU A 40 -18.04 8.54 9.46
N PRO A 41 -18.21 8.29 8.14
CA PRO A 41 -17.09 8.24 7.21
C PRO A 41 -16.33 9.57 7.12
N LYS A 42 -17.03 10.71 7.17
CA LYS A 42 -16.40 12.04 7.15
C LYS A 42 -15.50 12.27 8.36
N THR A 43 -15.98 11.94 9.56
CA THR A 43 -15.19 12.06 10.78
C THR A 43 -13.98 11.13 10.76
N ALA A 44 -14.14 9.90 10.28
CA ALA A 44 -13.01 8.99 10.11
C ALA A 44 -11.95 9.57 9.15
N MET A 45 -12.36 10.15 8.02
CA MET A 45 -11.45 10.81 7.08
C MET A 45 -10.71 12.01 7.70
N GLU A 46 -11.40 12.86 8.45
CA GLU A 46 -10.80 14.02 9.13
C GLU A 46 -9.72 13.61 10.15
N VAL A 47 -9.92 12.48 10.83
CA VAL A 47 -8.93 11.92 11.76
C VAL A 47 -7.77 11.28 10.99
N LEU A 48 -8.05 10.55 9.90
CA LEU A 48 -7.02 9.97 9.03
C LEU A 48 -6.12 11.04 8.40
N ASP A 49 -6.67 12.20 8.05
CA ASP A 49 -5.91 13.35 7.55
C ASP A 49 -4.92 13.93 8.57
N GLN A 50 -5.13 13.66 9.87
CA GLN A 50 -4.17 14.01 10.93
C GLN A 50 -3.07 12.95 11.08
N ILE A 51 -3.38 11.68 10.77
CA ILE A 51 -2.43 10.56 10.87
C ILE A 51 -1.42 10.59 9.72
N ILE A 52 -1.90 10.74 8.48
CA ILE A 52 -1.10 10.55 7.26
C ILE A 52 0.18 11.41 7.24
N PRO A 53 0.14 12.74 7.49
CA PRO A 53 1.35 13.56 7.42
C PRO A 53 2.40 13.17 8.47
N GLY A 54 1.94 12.79 9.67
CA GLY A 54 2.83 12.32 10.72
C GLY A 54 3.48 10.99 10.36
N ALA A 55 2.69 10.03 9.88
CA ALA A 55 3.19 8.72 9.48
C ALA A 55 4.21 8.84 8.33
N LEU A 56 3.97 9.73 7.37
CA LEU A 56 4.93 10.04 6.31
C LEU A 56 6.22 10.69 6.85
N ALA A 57 6.12 11.64 7.78
CA ALA A 57 7.27 12.31 8.37
C ALA A 57 8.16 11.38 9.21
N ASP A 58 7.53 10.42 9.90
CA ASP A 58 8.23 9.41 10.70
C ASP A 58 8.72 8.21 9.88
N HIS A 59 8.50 8.21 8.56
CA HIS A 59 8.76 7.06 7.68
C HIS A 59 8.01 5.78 8.10
N ALA A 60 6.88 5.92 8.81
CA ALA A 60 5.96 4.84 9.17
C ALA A 60 5.10 4.46 7.96
N TYR A 61 5.74 3.93 6.92
CA TYR A 61 5.13 3.72 5.60
C TYR A 61 3.96 2.73 5.60
N ALA A 62 3.97 1.73 6.47
CA ALA A 62 2.87 0.80 6.64
C ALA A 62 1.62 1.50 7.20
N GLU A 63 1.78 2.28 8.27
CA GLU A 63 0.71 3.10 8.85
C GLU A 63 0.18 4.13 7.84
N ALA A 64 1.08 4.83 7.13
CA ALA A 64 0.70 5.80 6.11
C ALA A 64 -0.13 5.14 4.99
N THR A 65 0.33 3.99 4.47
CA THR A 65 -0.38 3.23 3.43
C THR A 65 -1.75 2.80 3.92
N ARG A 66 -1.84 2.24 5.13
CA ARG A 66 -3.11 1.85 5.74
C ARG A 66 -4.06 3.03 5.87
N ALA A 67 -3.57 4.16 6.36
CA ALA A 67 -4.39 5.35 6.57
C ALA A 67 -4.92 5.92 5.24
N ILE A 68 -4.08 5.97 4.20
CA ILE A 68 -4.48 6.40 2.85
C ILE A 68 -5.55 5.49 2.27
N CYS A 69 -5.33 4.16 2.24
CA CYS A 69 -6.29 3.21 1.71
C CYS A 69 -7.62 3.27 2.47
N LEU A 70 -7.57 3.37 3.81
CA LEU A 70 -8.78 3.46 4.63
C LEU A 70 -9.54 4.76 4.38
N LYS A 71 -8.83 5.88 4.16
CA LYS A 71 -9.44 7.16 3.81
C LYS A 71 -10.19 7.06 2.49
N ILE A 72 -9.58 6.47 1.45
CA ILE A 72 -10.22 6.24 0.15
C ILE A 72 -11.49 5.38 0.30
N ILE A 73 -11.43 4.32 1.12
CA ILE A 73 -12.60 3.49 1.40
C ILE A 73 -13.72 4.30 2.07
N GLN A 74 -13.40 5.16 3.04
CA GLN A 74 -14.41 6.02 3.68
C GLN A 74 -14.98 7.07 2.70
N GLU A 75 -14.17 7.62 1.81
CA GLU A 75 -14.63 8.52 0.75
C GLU A 75 -15.59 7.80 -0.20
N GLY A 76 -15.20 6.62 -0.67
CA GLY A 76 -16.04 5.81 -1.54
C GLY A 76 -17.37 5.44 -0.86
N ARG A 77 -17.41 5.18 0.45
CA ARG A 77 -18.67 4.97 1.19
C ARG A 77 -19.65 6.15 1.09
N ILE A 78 -19.16 7.37 0.96
CA ILE A 78 -19.99 8.57 0.75
C ILE A 78 -20.50 8.63 -0.70
N GLN A 79 -19.71 8.14 -1.65
CA GLN A 79 -19.97 8.21 -3.10
C GLN A 79 -20.72 6.98 -3.66
N GLY A 80 -21.15 6.04 -2.82
CA GLY A 80 -21.91 4.85 -3.24
C GLY A 80 -21.14 3.53 -3.18
N ASN A 81 -19.92 3.56 -2.63
CA ASN A 81 -19.04 2.43 -2.35
C ASN A 81 -18.67 1.62 -3.60
N GLN A 82 -18.30 2.35 -4.66
CA GLN A 82 -17.96 1.83 -5.97
C GLN A 82 -16.44 1.87 -6.19
N LEU A 83 -15.89 0.78 -6.74
CA LEU A 83 -14.45 0.71 -7.08
C LEU A 83 -14.10 1.69 -8.20
N GLU A 84 -15.08 2.01 -9.04
CA GLU A 84 -15.08 3.07 -10.06
C GLU A 84 -14.57 4.41 -9.52
N GLU A 85 -14.89 4.75 -8.28
CA GLU A 85 -14.47 6.00 -7.64
C GLU A 85 -13.18 5.84 -6.82
N MET A 86 -12.95 4.66 -6.24
CA MET A 86 -11.80 4.41 -5.36
C MET A 86 -10.49 4.22 -6.13
N ILE A 87 -10.53 3.55 -7.28
CA ILE A 87 -9.36 3.24 -8.10
C ILE A 87 -8.62 4.51 -8.53
N PRO A 88 -9.29 5.52 -9.14
CA PRO A 88 -8.62 6.77 -9.54
C PRO A 88 -7.99 7.54 -8.37
N LEU A 89 -8.59 7.46 -7.19
CA LEU A 89 -8.04 8.07 -5.99
C LEU A 89 -6.74 7.38 -5.58
N LEU A 90 -6.67 6.04 -5.62
CA LEU A 90 -5.45 5.31 -5.28
C LEU A 90 -4.34 5.52 -6.33
N GLU A 91 -4.67 5.55 -7.63
CA GLU A 91 -3.73 5.90 -8.69
C GLU A 91 -3.06 7.26 -8.43
N ALA A 92 -3.87 8.28 -8.08
CA ALA A 92 -3.37 9.61 -7.75
C ALA A 92 -2.47 9.61 -6.50
N GLN A 93 -2.77 8.79 -5.49
CA GLN A 93 -1.92 8.64 -4.30
C GLN A 93 -0.59 7.96 -4.65
N ILE A 94 -0.60 6.89 -5.46
CA ILE A 94 0.61 6.18 -5.90
C ILE A 94 1.55 7.12 -6.67
N ALA A 95 1.01 7.97 -7.54
CA ALA A 95 1.80 8.91 -8.34
C ALA A 95 2.66 9.87 -7.51
N THR A 96 2.26 10.15 -6.26
CA THR A 96 2.97 11.07 -5.34
C THR A 96 3.57 10.37 -4.12
N ALA A 97 3.42 9.05 -4.02
CA ALA A 97 3.89 8.27 -2.88
C ALA A 97 5.42 8.10 -2.88
N PRO A 98 6.06 8.04 -1.70
CA PRO A 98 7.43 7.56 -1.56
C PRO A 98 7.63 6.19 -2.20
N GLU A 99 8.80 5.96 -2.82
CA GLU A 99 9.12 4.70 -3.50
C GLU A 99 8.93 3.46 -2.60
N ALA A 100 9.26 3.59 -1.31
CA ALA A 100 9.10 2.51 -0.33
C ALA A 100 7.64 2.06 -0.13
N MET A 101 6.66 2.94 -0.40
CA MET A 101 5.24 2.61 -0.26
C MET A 101 4.65 1.98 -1.52
N LYS A 102 5.20 2.31 -2.69
CA LYS A 102 4.62 1.95 -3.98
C LYS A 102 4.38 0.44 -4.14
N PRO A 103 5.30 -0.48 -3.81
CA PRO A 103 5.07 -1.91 -4.01
C PRO A 103 3.76 -2.43 -3.39
N VAL A 104 3.47 -1.97 -2.18
CA VAL A 104 2.27 -2.38 -1.46
C VAL A 104 1.03 -1.67 -2.00
N MET A 105 1.13 -0.37 -2.32
CA MET A 105 0.01 0.37 -2.90
C MET A 105 -0.38 -0.17 -4.30
N GLU A 106 0.60 -0.53 -5.12
CA GLU A 106 0.41 -1.21 -6.42
C GLU A 106 -0.26 -2.56 -6.25
N THR A 107 0.10 -3.32 -5.20
CA THR A 107 -0.58 -4.59 -4.86
C THR A 107 -2.05 -4.35 -4.52
N VAL A 108 -2.36 -3.31 -3.74
CA VAL A 108 -3.74 -2.95 -3.39
C VAL A 108 -4.50 -2.51 -4.65
N LEU A 109 -3.89 -1.70 -5.52
CA LEU A 109 -4.48 -1.23 -6.76
C LEU A 109 -4.79 -2.38 -7.72
N ALA A 110 -3.84 -3.30 -7.93
CA ALA A 110 -4.04 -4.52 -8.71
C ALA A 110 -5.22 -5.33 -8.17
N HIS A 111 -5.33 -5.45 -6.85
CA HIS A 111 -6.44 -6.16 -6.21
C HIS A 111 -7.78 -5.46 -6.42
N TRP A 112 -7.84 -4.12 -6.36
CA TRP A 112 -9.06 -3.36 -6.64
C TRP A 112 -9.51 -3.48 -8.09
N TYR A 113 -8.59 -3.42 -9.06
CA TYR A 113 -8.93 -3.72 -10.45
C TYR A 113 -9.44 -5.16 -10.63
N TRP A 114 -8.81 -6.14 -9.96
CA TRP A 114 -9.28 -7.51 -9.98
C TRP A 114 -10.70 -7.64 -9.41
N GLN A 115 -10.99 -7.00 -8.27
CA GLN A 115 -12.33 -6.98 -7.69
C GLN A 115 -13.34 -6.32 -8.62
N TYR A 116 -12.98 -5.21 -9.26
CA TYR A 116 -13.82 -4.54 -10.25
C TYR A 116 -14.14 -5.47 -11.43
N PHE A 117 -13.12 -6.14 -11.97
CA PHE A 117 -13.27 -7.14 -13.02
C PHE A 117 -14.20 -8.27 -12.58
N GLN A 118 -14.02 -8.84 -11.38
CA GLN A 118 -14.87 -9.91 -10.87
C GLN A 118 -16.33 -9.46 -10.73
N ALA A 119 -16.57 -8.26 -10.18
CA ALA A 119 -17.90 -7.70 -10.01
C ALA A 119 -18.60 -7.42 -11.37
N ASN A 120 -17.83 -7.11 -12.41
CA ASN A 120 -18.33 -6.74 -13.74
C ASN A 120 -18.11 -7.83 -14.80
N ARG A 121 -17.75 -9.06 -14.40
CA ARG A 121 -17.29 -10.12 -15.32
C ARG A 121 -18.23 -10.38 -16.49
N TYR A 122 -19.54 -10.40 -16.25
CA TYR A 122 -20.54 -10.60 -17.31
C TYR A 122 -20.55 -9.47 -18.34
N ARG A 123 -20.28 -8.22 -17.94
CA ARG A 123 -20.18 -7.08 -18.87
C ARG A 123 -18.96 -7.21 -19.77
N PHE A 124 -17.83 -7.61 -19.21
CA PHE A 124 -16.59 -7.83 -19.99
C PHE A 124 -16.75 -8.95 -21.03
N LEU A 125 -17.51 -10.01 -20.72
CA LEU A 125 -17.80 -11.08 -21.69
C LEU A 125 -18.69 -10.63 -22.86
N GLN A 126 -19.45 -9.55 -22.70
CA GLN A 126 -20.34 -9.02 -23.73
C GLN A 126 -19.69 -7.93 -24.59
N ARG A 127 -18.50 -7.43 -24.23
CA ARG A 127 -17.79 -6.39 -24.97
C ARG A 127 -17.06 -7.01 -26.17
N THR A 128 -17.30 -6.46 -27.36
CA THR A 128 -16.45 -6.74 -28.52
C THR A 128 -15.17 -5.94 -28.41
N GLN A 129 -14.02 -6.57 -28.63
CA GLN A 129 -12.75 -5.87 -28.79
C GLN A 129 -12.90 -4.81 -29.88
N THR A 130 -12.65 -3.55 -29.53
CA THR A 130 -12.64 -2.46 -30.50
C THR A 130 -11.20 -2.21 -30.92
N ALA A 131 -10.99 -1.83 -32.18
CA ALA A 131 -9.66 -1.49 -32.69
C ALA A 131 -9.18 -0.09 -32.22
N GLN A 132 -9.99 0.60 -31.43
CA GLN A 132 -9.66 1.92 -30.91
C GLN A 132 -8.86 1.76 -29.62
N ALA A 133 -7.79 2.56 -29.48
CA ALA A 133 -7.01 2.57 -28.25
C ALA A 133 -7.94 2.87 -27.06
N PRO A 134 -7.90 2.05 -25.98
CA PRO A 134 -8.67 2.31 -24.78
C PRO A 134 -8.28 3.68 -24.21
N GLY A 135 -9.27 4.48 -23.80
CA GLY A 135 -9.03 5.72 -23.06
C GLY A 135 -8.63 5.46 -21.60
N GLU A 136 -8.51 6.51 -20.80
CA GLU A 136 -8.19 6.41 -19.36
C GLU A 136 -9.36 5.82 -18.53
N ASP A 137 -10.59 5.89 -19.05
CA ASP A 137 -11.77 5.36 -18.37
C ASP A 137 -11.81 3.83 -18.43
N PHE A 138 -11.33 3.19 -17.36
CA PHE A 138 -11.29 1.74 -17.23
C PHE A 138 -12.65 1.05 -17.24
N THR A 139 -13.73 1.80 -17.00
CA THR A 139 -15.08 1.25 -17.09
C THR A 139 -15.48 0.90 -18.51
N THR A 140 -14.75 1.40 -19.52
CA THR A 140 -15.00 1.14 -20.95
C THR A 140 -14.13 0.05 -21.54
N TRP A 141 -13.12 -0.43 -20.80
CA TRP A 141 -12.12 -1.35 -21.31
C TRP A 141 -12.68 -2.72 -21.70
N ASP A 142 -12.04 -3.38 -22.66
CA ASP A 142 -12.32 -4.77 -22.96
C ASP A 142 -11.62 -5.72 -21.97
N LEU A 143 -11.90 -7.02 -22.12
CA LEU A 143 -11.35 -8.06 -21.25
C LEU A 143 -9.81 -8.11 -21.31
N ALA A 144 -9.21 -7.92 -22.49
CA ALA A 144 -7.77 -8.03 -22.63
C ALA A 144 -7.07 -6.85 -21.95
N ARG A 145 -7.61 -5.64 -22.10
CA ARG A 145 -7.07 -4.42 -21.49
C ARG A 145 -7.14 -4.46 -19.96
N ILE A 146 -8.28 -4.82 -19.36
CA ILE A 146 -8.40 -4.86 -17.89
C ILE A 146 -7.48 -5.91 -17.26
N LEU A 147 -7.29 -7.07 -17.93
CA LEU A 147 -6.37 -8.09 -17.45
C LEU A 147 -4.91 -7.67 -17.60
N ALA A 148 -4.57 -6.94 -18.67
CA ALA A 148 -3.25 -6.37 -18.85
C ALA A 148 -2.92 -5.33 -17.77
N GLU A 149 -3.89 -4.48 -17.38
CA GLU A 149 -3.68 -3.49 -16.32
C GLU A 149 -3.43 -4.16 -14.96
N ILE A 150 -4.20 -5.21 -14.64
CA ILE A 150 -4.01 -5.98 -13.40
C ILE A 150 -2.60 -6.60 -13.37
N ASP A 151 -2.16 -7.17 -14.49
CA ASP A 151 -0.81 -7.74 -14.64
C ASP A 151 0.28 -6.67 -14.50
N GLU A 152 0.07 -5.49 -15.09
CA GLU A 152 0.99 -4.34 -14.98
C GLU A 152 1.17 -3.92 -13.53
N HIS A 153 0.10 -3.71 -12.77
CA HIS A 153 0.21 -3.32 -11.36
C HIS A 153 0.85 -4.40 -10.49
N PHE A 154 0.57 -5.68 -10.73
CA PHE A 154 1.29 -6.76 -10.03
C PHE A 154 2.79 -6.81 -10.41
N THR A 155 3.12 -6.49 -11.66
CA THR A 155 4.51 -6.39 -12.11
C THR A 155 5.22 -5.23 -11.45
N LEU A 156 4.58 -4.05 -11.37
CA LEU A 156 5.10 -2.86 -10.67
C LEU A 156 5.28 -3.14 -9.17
N ALA A 157 4.33 -3.83 -8.56
CA ALA A 157 4.41 -4.25 -7.16
C ALA A 157 5.65 -5.10 -6.84
N LEU A 158 6.18 -5.84 -7.82
CA LEU A 158 7.33 -6.73 -7.68
C LEU A 158 8.61 -6.19 -8.31
N ALA A 159 8.59 -4.98 -8.87
CA ALA A 159 9.70 -4.42 -9.64
C ALA A 159 10.97 -4.18 -8.78
N ALA A 160 10.79 -3.85 -7.49
CA ALA A 160 11.88 -3.61 -6.54
C ALA A 160 12.34 -4.90 -5.83
N GLU A 161 12.61 -5.97 -6.58
CA GLU A 161 12.86 -7.32 -6.05
C GLU A 161 13.91 -7.38 -4.92
N ALA A 162 15.05 -6.71 -5.11
CA ALA A 162 16.15 -6.73 -4.13
C ALA A 162 15.76 -6.07 -2.80
N ASP A 163 15.08 -4.93 -2.87
CA ASP A 163 14.62 -4.20 -1.68
C ASP A 163 13.52 -4.99 -0.98
N LEU A 164 12.52 -5.50 -1.73
CA LEU A 164 11.43 -6.31 -1.18
C LEU A 164 11.92 -7.56 -0.45
N LYS A 165 12.96 -8.23 -0.97
CA LYS A 165 13.58 -9.39 -0.30
C LYS A 165 14.37 -9.01 0.96
N ALA A 166 14.87 -7.78 1.03
CA ALA A 166 15.64 -7.28 2.17
C ALA A 166 14.75 -6.70 3.27
N THR A 167 13.56 -6.20 2.93
CA THR A 167 12.60 -5.62 3.87
C THR A 167 12.04 -6.68 4.82
N PRO A 168 12.26 -6.55 6.14
CA PRO A 168 11.60 -7.41 7.12
C PRO A 168 10.08 -7.27 7.03
N ILE A 169 9.35 -8.40 7.06
CA ILE A 169 7.88 -8.43 7.02
C ILE A 169 7.29 -7.56 8.15
N SER A 170 7.96 -7.55 9.32
CA SER A 170 7.55 -6.78 10.49
C SER A 170 7.46 -5.27 10.27
N GLU A 171 8.16 -4.72 9.26
CA GLU A 171 8.02 -3.29 8.91
C GLU A 171 6.62 -2.96 8.38
N TRP A 172 5.84 -3.97 8.00
CA TRP A 172 4.49 -3.84 7.46
C TRP A 172 3.40 -4.40 8.40
N ASP A 173 3.70 -4.65 9.67
CA ASP A 173 2.78 -5.20 10.69
C ASP A 173 1.51 -4.35 10.89
N ASP A 174 1.59 -3.04 10.68
CA ASP A 174 0.44 -2.14 10.81
C ASP A 174 -0.62 -2.36 9.71
N LEU A 175 -0.24 -3.01 8.61
CA LEU A 175 -1.08 -3.28 7.44
C LEU A 175 -1.31 -4.77 7.21
N ILE A 176 -0.28 -5.60 7.37
CA ILE A 176 -0.33 -7.04 7.07
C ILE A 176 -0.71 -7.80 8.33
N GLU A 177 -1.83 -8.53 8.27
CA GLU A 177 -2.21 -9.45 9.34
C GLU A 177 -1.21 -10.61 9.40
N LYS A 178 -0.63 -10.85 10.58
CA LYS A 178 0.37 -11.90 10.78
C LYS A 178 -0.22 -13.28 10.48
N GLY A 179 0.47 -14.01 9.61
CA GLY A 179 0.19 -15.42 9.38
C GLY A 179 0.56 -16.28 10.59
N THR A 180 0.27 -17.58 10.48
CA THR A 180 0.60 -18.58 11.51
C THR A 180 2.03 -19.15 11.38
N MET A 181 2.77 -18.74 10.34
CA MET A 181 4.14 -19.18 10.08
C MET A 181 5.15 -18.13 10.57
N PRO A 182 6.32 -18.54 11.09
CA PRO A 182 7.35 -17.62 11.53
C PRO A 182 8.00 -16.87 10.35
N ASP A 183 8.44 -15.63 10.60
CA ASP A 183 9.03 -14.74 9.58
C ASP A 183 10.36 -15.25 9.00
N ALA A 184 10.98 -16.24 9.64
CA ALA A 184 12.18 -16.91 9.17
C ALA A 184 12.01 -18.43 9.21
N TYR A 185 12.44 -19.09 8.13
CA TYR A 185 12.53 -20.55 8.00
C TYR A 185 13.94 -21.05 8.30
#